data_AF-A0A938LCQ9-F1
#
_entry.id   AF-A0A938LCQ9-F1
#
_cell.length_a   1.000
_cell.length_b   1.000
_cell.length_c   1.000
_cell.angle_alpha   90.00
_cell.angle_beta   90.00
_cell.angle_gamma   90.00
#
_symmetry.space_group_name_H-M   'P 1'
#
loop_
_entity.id
_entity.type
_entity.pdbx_description
1 polymer ?
#
loop_
_entity_poly.entity_id
_entity_poly.type
_entity_poly.pdbx_seq_one_letter_code
_entity_poly.pdbx_strand_id
1 'polypeptide(L)'
;MFATLALALAPFTLQEATQPTPAAVVHDLSCTVTLGQPVLVASRFKLKGKVDIRTSAGTTALPFDRSETIEHVDLYESVDKPKAGAYVGQRNYVRYQRDEEKRCKDPEWAGVRASIECDGDETRLSLNGRLVRPSELDRALERAPYTGAWLPLPKAVALGASIDVDALAIAHVMHVENARADASAKLRLAAVDAAGVATITGDLVIPTARAGEPLVVTHAGTCTIRVDTARHKVIELRWDGDAEVAGADASLTASGKLPFEFALTATFGEPAEKALAQKPVYRECDLVFERAKLALALPSHFFAADEGKDPDVRLYRSAVEGAQAPLLVELKAFDIAKADQTAVIEAAMKAMRDNKSLEVLEERAESSALGKGKLMRYVVDGEEQWMAVLPCGEHALIRIKVLAAAANKKLLPGTWSKLKGSLKLVK
;
A
#
# COMPACT_ATOMS: atom_id res chain seq x y z
N MET A 1 -15.61 -39.72 91.98
CA MET A 1 -16.97 -40.28 91.82
C MET A 1 -17.75 -39.27 90.98
N PHE A 2 -18.04 -39.65 89.74
CA PHE A 2 -18.81 -38.99 88.66
C PHE A 2 -18.60 -37.49 88.37
N ALA A 3 -17.79 -37.26 87.32
CA ALA A 3 -17.70 -36.01 86.56
C ALA A 3 -18.80 -35.96 85.49
N THR A 4 -19.50 -34.82 85.43
CA THR A 4 -20.59 -34.54 84.50
C THR A 4 -20.04 -34.19 83.11
N LEU A 5 -20.31 -35.05 82.13
CA LEU A 5 -19.92 -34.89 80.73
C LEU A 5 -20.96 -34.01 80.01
N ALA A 6 -20.54 -32.83 79.55
CA ALA A 6 -21.35 -31.98 78.67
C ALA A 6 -21.33 -32.53 77.24
N LEU A 7 -22.49 -32.95 76.72
CA LEU A 7 -22.70 -33.27 75.31
C LEU A 7 -22.62 -31.98 74.49
N ALA A 8 -21.53 -31.79 73.75
CA ALA A 8 -21.47 -30.86 72.64
C ALA A 8 -21.95 -31.59 71.37
N LEU A 9 -23.06 -31.11 70.80
CA LEU A 9 -23.51 -31.46 69.46
C LEU A 9 -22.51 -30.89 68.44
N ALA A 10 -21.72 -31.76 67.82
CA ALA A 10 -20.95 -31.40 66.62
C ALA A 10 -21.87 -31.55 65.39
N PRO A 11 -21.94 -30.56 64.48
CA PRO A 11 -22.54 -30.75 63.18
C PRO A 11 -21.61 -31.65 62.35
N PHE A 12 -22.16 -32.74 61.80
CA PHE A 12 -21.54 -33.47 60.70
C PHE A 12 -21.35 -32.50 59.53
N THR A 13 -20.13 -32.03 59.31
CA THR A 13 -19.72 -31.49 58.02
C THR A 13 -19.67 -32.66 57.04
N LEU A 14 -20.73 -32.78 56.23
CA LEU A 14 -20.68 -33.44 54.93
C LEU A 14 -19.59 -32.74 54.11
N GLN A 15 -18.39 -33.31 54.12
CA GLN A 15 -17.35 -33.00 53.17
C GLN A 15 -17.84 -33.55 51.83
N GLU A 16 -18.53 -32.71 51.04
CA GLU A 16 -18.77 -32.99 49.63
C GLU A 16 -17.40 -33.27 49.02
N ALA A 17 -17.19 -34.53 48.62
CA ALA A 17 -16.08 -34.90 47.78
C ALA A 17 -16.18 -34.04 46.52
N THR A 18 -15.40 -32.97 46.46
CA THR A 18 -15.24 -32.14 45.28
C THR A 18 -14.71 -33.08 44.22
N GLN A 19 -15.58 -33.53 43.32
CA GLN A 19 -15.12 -34.25 42.14
C GLN A 19 -14.06 -33.37 41.46
N PRO A 20 -12.91 -33.93 41.06
CA PRO A 20 -11.93 -33.14 40.33
C PRO A 20 -12.64 -32.61 39.08
N THR A 21 -12.87 -31.30 39.03
CA THR A 21 -13.32 -30.62 37.83
C THR A 21 -12.33 -31.02 36.74
N PRO A 22 -12.79 -31.58 35.61
CA PRO A 22 -11.89 -31.88 34.50
C PRO A 22 -11.06 -30.64 34.24
N ALA A 23 -9.72 -30.77 34.22
CA ALA A 23 -8.85 -29.65 33.90
C ALA A 23 -9.40 -29.01 32.62
N ALA A 24 -9.80 -27.74 32.69
CA ALA A 24 -10.40 -27.06 31.56
C ALA A 24 -9.43 -27.18 30.39
N VAL A 25 -9.88 -27.78 29.28
CA VAL A 25 -9.07 -27.90 28.08
C VAL A 25 -8.73 -26.48 27.63
N VAL A 26 -7.44 -26.14 27.69
CA VAL A 26 -6.91 -24.86 27.25
C VAL A 26 -6.36 -25.01 25.84
N HIS A 27 -6.68 -24.03 24.99
CA HIS A 27 -6.23 -23.97 23.61
C HIS A 27 -5.17 -22.87 23.46
N ASP A 28 -4.12 -23.17 22.68
CA ASP A 28 -3.13 -22.19 22.28
C ASP A 28 -3.62 -21.44 21.04
N LEU A 29 -3.98 -20.17 21.22
CA LEU A 29 -4.43 -19.28 20.15
C LEU A 29 -3.30 -18.38 19.66
N SER A 30 -2.10 -18.49 20.23
CA SER A 30 -1.01 -17.59 19.90
C SER A 30 -0.66 -17.67 18.42
N CYS A 31 -0.42 -16.51 17.84
CA CYS A 31 -0.01 -16.41 16.45
C CYS A 31 1.50 -16.24 16.36
N THR A 32 2.13 -16.97 15.44
CA THR A 32 3.57 -16.90 15.21
C THR A 32 3.84 -16.39 13.81
N VAL A 33 4.89 -15.58 13.66
CA VAL A 33 5.40 -15.18 12.34
C VAL A 33 6.39 -16.24 11.86
N THR A 34 6.25 -16.66 10.60
CA THR A 34 7.19 -17.59 9.97
C THR A 34 8.03 -16.81 8.97
N LEU A 35 9.34 -16.70 9.22
CA LEU A 35 10.25 -15.98 8.34
C LEU A 35 10.32 -16.67 6.97
N GLY A 36 10.41 -15.88 5.91
CA GLY A 36 10.53 -16.37 4.53
C GLY A 36 9.27 -17.06 3.97
N GLN A 37 8.20 -17.21 4.75
CA GLN A 37 6.95 -17.79 4.26
C GLN A 37 6.01 -16.67 3.79
N PRO A 38 5.65 -16.61 2.49
CA PRO A 38 4.72 -15.60 2.00
C PRO A 38 3.30 -15.87 2.51
N VAL A 39 2.60 -14.77 2.84
CA VAL A 39 1.20 -14.78 3.27
C VAL A 39 0.40 -13.89 2.33
N LEU A 40 -0.51 -14.47 1.56
CA LEU A 40 -1.45 -13.69 0.75
C LEU A 40 -2.63 -13.29 1.63
N VAL A 41 -2.73 -11.98 1.88
CA VAL A 41 -3.81 -11.34 2.61
C VAL A 41 -4.75 -10.69 1.62
N ALA A 42 -6.03 -11.04 1.68
CA ALA A 42 -7.09 -10.41 0.90
C ALA A 42 -8.12 -9.81 1.84
N SER A 43 -8.30 -8.48 1.77
CA SER A 43 -9.27 -7.73 2.55
C SER A 43 -10.30 -7.05 1.66
N ARG A 44 -11.52 -6.96 2.18
CA ARG A 44 -12.65 -6.28 1.54
C ARG A 44 -13.39 -5.48 2.61
N PHE A 45 -13.65 -4.23 2.29
CA PHE A 45 -14.48 -3.34 3.08
C PHE A 45 -15.64 -2.82 2.24
N LYS A 46 -16.81 -2.69 2.85
CA LYS A 46 -17.96 -1.99 2.28
C LYS A 46 -18.61 -1.16 3.37
N LEU A 47 -19.05 0.04 3.01
CA LEU A 47 -19.82 0.95 3.84
C LEU A 47 -20.89 1.58 2.96
N LYS A 48 -22.15 1.48 3.37
CA LYS A 48 -23.26 2.01 2.58
C LYS A 48 -24.28 2.70 3.46
N GLY A 49 -24.83 3.81 3.01
CA GLY A 49 -25.93 4.47 3.70
C GLY A 49 -26.02 5.94 3.36
N LYS A 50 -26.51 6.74 4.32
CA LYS A 50 -26.61 8.19 4.19
C LYS A 50 -26.23 8.86 5.51
N VAL A 51 -25.60 10.03 5.41
CA VAL A 51 -25.34 10.92 6.55
C VAL A 51 -26.13 12.18 6.33
N ASP A 52 -26.92 12.58 7.32
CA ASP A 52 -27.63 13.84 7.31
C ASP A 52 -26.71 14.95 7.81
N ILE A 53 -26.52 15.98 6.99
CA ILE A 53 -25.79 17.20 7.31
C ILE A 53 -26.80 18.32 7.49
N ARG A 54 -26.81 18.94 8.68
CA ARG A 54 -27.62 20.11 9.01
C ARG A 54 -26.74 21.34 9.07
N THR A 55 -27.12 22.38 8.34
CA THR A 55 -26.51 23.71 8.38
C THR A 55 -27.60 24.78 8.55
N SER A 56 -27.21 26.05 8.67
CA SER A 56 -28.17 27.18 8.67
C SER A 56 -29.02 27.26 7.39
N ALA A 57 -28.56 26.67 6.28
CA ALA A 57 -29.28 26.64 5.01
C ALA A 57 -30.29 25.48 4.89
N GLY A 58 -30.26 24.50 5.81
CA GLY A 58 -31.17 23.35 5.81
C GLY A 58 -30.49 22.01 6.09
N THR A 59 -31.23 20.91 5.86
CA THR A 59 -30.71 19.54 6.01
C THR A 59 -30.50 18.91 4.64
N THR A 60 -29.31 18.35 4.42
CA THR A 60 -28.95 17.61 3.20
C THR A 60 -28.52 16.20 3.57
N ALA A 61 -29.13 15.19 2.93
CA ALA A 61 -28.71 13.81 3.07
C ALA A 61 -27.61 13.49 2.05
N LEU A 62 -26.40 13.19 2.51
CA LEU A 62 -25.29 12.76 1.67
C LEU A 62 -25.24 11.23 1.57
N PRO A 63 -25.33 10.65 0.37
CA PRO A 63 -25.19 9.21 0.20
C PRO A 63 -23.72 8.79 0.35
N PHE A 64 -23.51 7.68 1.03
CA PHE A 64 -22.24 6.96 1.10
C PHE A 64 -22.42 5.58 0.46
N ASP A 65 -21.54 5.28 -0.50
CA ASP A 65 -21.34 3.94 -1.05
C ASP A 65 -19.84 3.85 -1.26
N ARG A 66 -19.15 3.23 -0.30
CA ARG A 66 -17.70 3.01 -0.30
C ARG A 66 -17.45 1.51 -0.30
N SER A 67 -16.61 1.05 -1.20
CA SER A 67 -16.04 -0.28 -1.16
C SER A 67 -14.56 -0.25 -1.52
N GLU A 68 -13.81 -1.11 -0.84
CA GLU A 68 -12.37 -1.24 -0.97
C GLU A 68 -12.04 -2.74 -1.02
N THR A 69 -11.09 -3.11 -1.89
CA THR A 69 -10.56 -4.47 -1.98
C THR A 69 -9.06 -4.39 -2.13
N ILE A 70 -8.34 -4.99 -1.19
CA ILE A 70 -6.88 -4.98 -1.15
C ILE A 70 -6.43 -6.43 -1.08
N GLU A 71 -5.53 -6.81 -1.97
CA GLU A 71 -4.84 -8.10 -1.92
C GLU A 71 -3.34 -7.81 -1.93
N HIS A 72 -2.62 -8.36 -0.97
CA HIS A 72 -1.17 -8.20 -0.88
C HIS A 72 -0.52 -9.46 -0.33
N VAL A 73 0.75 -9.68 -0.69
CA VAL A 73 1.59 -10.74 -0.14
C VAL A 73 2.58 -10.12 0.81
N ASP A 74 2.50 -10.50 2.08
CA ASP A 74 3.50 -10.14 3.10
C ASP A 74 4.55 -11.24 3.23
N LEU A 75 5.81 -10.83 3.36
CA LEU A 75 6.97 -11.70 3.54
C LEU A 75 7.85 -11.12 4.66
N TYR A 76 7.95 -11.83 5.78
CA TYR A 76 8.79 -11.42 6.89
C TYR A 76 10.23 -11.89 6.69
N GLU A 77 11.17 -10.98 6.87
CA GLU A 77 12.60 -11.24 6.75
C GLU A 77 13.25 -11.40 8.12
N SER A 78 12.86 -10.56 9.08
CA SER A 78 13.27 -10.66 10.47
C SER A 78 12.16 -10.23 11.41
N VAL A 79 12.15 -10.80 12.62
CA VAL A 79 11.27 -10.38 13.72
C VAL A 79 12.11 -10.38 14.99
N ASP A 80 12.31 -9.22 15.58
CA ASP A 80 13.07 -9.09 16.82
C ASP A 80 12.10 -9.08 18.01
N LYS A 81 11.99 -10.24 18.67
CA LYS A 81 11.09 -10.42 19.83
C LYS A 81 11.47 -9.67 21.13
N PRO A 82 12.72 -9.25 21.41
CA PRO A 82 13.08 -8.46 22.59
C PRO A 82 12.45 -7.06 22.62
N LYS A 83 12.21 -6.45 21.45
CA LYS A 83 11.46 -5.19 21.31
C LYS A 83 10.08 -5.53 20.76
N ALA A 84 9.05 -5.42 21.60
CA ALA A 84 7.69 -5.78 21.20
C ALA A 84 7.30 -5.11 19.87
N GLY A 85 7.16 -5.92 18.81
CA GLY A 85 6.68 -5.44 17.50
C GLY A 85 7.75 -5.00 16.50
N ALA A 86 9.05 -5.12 16.80
CA ALA A 86 10.09 -4.79 15.82
C ALA A 86 10.24 -5.89 14.75
N TYR A 87 10.22 -5.51 13.47
CA TYR A 87 10.37 -6.45 12.36
C TYR A 87 10.84 -5.77 11.07
N VAL A 88 11.39 -6.58 10.16
CA VAL A 88 11.67 -6.21 8.77
C VAL A 88 10.91 -7.15 7.85
N GLY A 89 10.25 -6.60 6.84
CA GLY A 89 9.51 -7.40 5.87
C GLY A 89 9.23 -6.66 4.57
N GLN A 90 8.60 -7.39 3.65
CA GLN A 90 8.16 -6.88 2.37
C GLN A 90 6.67 -7.08 2.21
N ARG A 91 5.98 -6.07 1.66
CA ARG A 91 4.59 -6.14 1.25
C ARG A 91 4.49 -5.94 -0.25
N ASN A 92 3.95 -6.92 -0.95
CA ASN A 92 3.75 -6.90 -2.40
C ASN A 92 2.26 -6.79 -2.68
N TYR A 93 1.80 -5.61 -3.08
CA TYR A 93 0.40 -5.38 -3.39
C TYR A 93 0.05 -6.03 -4.72
N VAL A 94 -0.87 -6.99 -4.69
CA VAL A 94 -1.34 -7.74 -5.86
C VAL A 94 -2.52 -7.01 -6.50
N ARG A 95 -3.42 -6.50 -5.65
CA ARG A 95 -4.62 -5.79 -6.05
C ARG A 95 -4.91 -4.68 -5.05
N TYR A 96 -5.36 -3.55 -5.57
CA TYR A 96 -5.85 -2.45 -4.75
C TYR A 96 -6.95 -1.74 -5.52
N GLN A 97 -8.18 -1.80 -5.04
CA GLN A 97 -9.33 -1.23 -5.74
C GLN A 97 -10.21 -0.50 -4.75
N ARG A 98 -10.41 0.80 -4.98
CA ARG A 98 -11.41 1.64 -4.31
C ARG A 98 -12.50 2.05 -5.28
N ASP A 99 -13.65 2.49 -4.79
CA ASP A 99 -14.78 2.89 -5.65
C ASP A 99 -14.44 3.94 -6.71
N GLU A 100 -13.67 4.96 -6.32
CA GLU A 100 -13.17 5.99 -7.23
C GLU A 100 -12.25 5.40 -8.33
N GLU A 101 -11.65 4.23 -8.04
CA GLU A 101 -10.68 3.54 -8.88
C GLU A 101 -11.24 2.28 -9.53
N LYS A 102 -12.52 1.92 -9.34
CA LYS A 102 -13.14 0.73 -9.98
C LYS A 102 -13.07 0.76 -11.51
N ARG A 103 -12.89 1.95 -12.09
CA ARG A 103 -12.70 2.19 -13.53
C ARG A 103 -11.24 2.39 -13.91
N CYS A 104 -10.32 2.48 -12.95
CA CYS A 104 -8.90 2.60 -13.18
C CYS A 104 -8.33 1.25 -13.62
N LYS A 105 -7.78 1.20 -14.84
CA LYS A 105 -7.14 -0.01 -15.36
C LYS A 105 -5.86 -0.39 -14.61
N ASP A 106 -5.27 0.57 -13.89
CA ASP A 106 -4.03 0.35 -13.13
C ASP A 106 -3.99 1.24 -11.86
N PRO A 107 -4.56 0.75 -10.74
CA PRO A 107 -4.51 1.41 -9.44
C PRO A 107 -3.08 1.64 -8.94
N GLU A 108 -2.82 2.71 -8.18
CA GLU A 108 -1.43 3.12 -7.85
C GLU A 108 -0.67 2.07 -7.05
N TRP A 109 -1.39 1.33 -6.21
CA TRP A 109 -0.82 0.32 -5.33
C TRP A 109 -0.67 -1.04 -6.01
N ALA A 110 -1.34 -1.31 -7.12
CA ALA A 110 -1.23 -2.61 -7.78
C ALA A 110 0.21 -2.85 -8.27
N GLY A 111 0.83 -3.93 -7.81
CA GLY A 111 2.21 -4.28 -8.12
C GLY A 111 3.29 -3.49 -7.37
N VAL A 112 2.93 -2.62 -6.42
CA VAL A 112 3.90 -1.93 -5.55
C VAL A 112 4.56 -2.94 -4.62
N ARG A 113 5.88 -2.82 -4.49
CA ARG A 113 6.66 -3.53 -3.48
C ARG A 113 7.10 -2.54 -2.42
N ALA A 114 6.67 -2.76 -1.20
CA ALA A 114 7.03 -1.95 -0.04
C ALA A 114 7.98 -2.75 0.84
N SER A 115 9.17 -2.20 1.12
CA SER A 115 9.99 -2.64 2.23
C SER A 115 9.53 -1.91 3.49
N ILE A 116 9.28 -2.66 4.55
CA ILE A 116 8.76 -2.17 5.82
C ILE A 116 9.77 -2.52 6.90
N GLU A 117 10.21 -1.50 7.64
CA GLU A 117 11.02 -1.64 8.85
C GLU A 117 10.24 -0.99 10.00
N CYS A 118 9.95 -1.77 11.03
CA CYS A 118 9.33 -1.28 12.26
C CYS A 118 10.30 -1.47 13.42
N ASP A 119 10.56 -0.40 14.18
CA ASP A 119 11.34 -0.41 15.42
C ASP A 119 10.62 0.41 16.49
N GLY A 120 9.85 -0.27 17.35
CA GLY A 120 8.99 0.39 18.33
C GLY A 120 7.91 1.24 17.65
N ASP A 121 7.90 2.54 17.96
CA ASP A 121 6.95 3.50 17.39
C ASP A 121 7.40 4.06 16.03
N GLU A 122 8.63 3.77 15.59
CA GLU A 122 9.13 4.21 14.29
C GLU A 122 8.79 3.16 13.23
N THR A 123 8.16 3.62 12.15
CA THR A 123 7.96 2.80 10.95
C THR A 123 8.57 3.50 9.75
N ARG A 124 9.38 2.76 8.99
CA ARG A 124 9.94 3.20 7.73
C ARG A 124 9.35 2.38 6.61
N LEU A 125 8.88 3.08 5.59
CA LEU A 125 8.31 2.51 4.39
C LEU A 125 9.16 2.97 3.19
N SER A 126 9.72 2.02 2.46
CA SER A 126 10.43 2.30 1.20
C SER A 126 9.71 1.59 0.06
N LEU A 127 9.31 2.35 -0.95
CA LEU A 127 8.67 1.79 -2.14
C LEU A 127 9.71 1.47 -3.20
N ASN A 128 9.57 0.29 -3.80
CA ASN A 128 10.40 -0.16 -4.91
C ASN A 128 9.54 -0.40 -6.15
N GLY A 129 10.03 0.09 -7.29
CA GLY A 129 9.52 -0.25 -8.62
C GLY A 129 8.36 0.59 -9.12
N ARG A 130 7.78 1.51 -8.32
CA ARG A 130 6.62 2.31 -8.74
C ARG A 130 6.44 3.62 -7.97
N LEU A 131 6.03 4.68 -8.67
CA LEU A 131 5.61 5.96 -8.11
C LEU A 131 4.18 5.88 -7.53
N VAL A 132 4.03 6.38 -6.32
CA VAL A 132 2.75 6.51 -5.60
C VAL A 132 2.60 7.94 -5.11
N ARG A 133 1.37 8.48 -5.07
CA ARG A 133 1.13 9.83 -4.56
C ARG A 133 1.49 9.95 -3.08
N PRO A 134 2.02 11.10 -2.61
CA PRO A 134 2.35 11.29 -1.19
C PRO A 134 1.19 10.99 -0.24
N SER A 135 -0.02 11.45 -0.55
CA SER A 135 -1.22 11.19 0.27
C SER A 135 -1.56 9.70 0.40
N GLU A 136 -1.21 8.90 -0.60
CA GLU A 136 -1.39 7.45 -0.53
C GLU A 136 -0.24 6.81 0.27
N LEU A 137 1.00 7.31 0.13
CA LEU A 137 2.14 6.84 0.90
C LEU A 137 1.93 7.04 2.41
N ASP A 138 1.41 8.19 2.82
CA ASP A 138 1.08 8.48 4.22
C ASP A 138 0.09 7.44 4.78
N ARG A 139 -0.98 7.14 4.02
CA ARG A 139 -1.94 6.09 4.38
C ARG A 139 -1.31 4.71 4.48
N ALA A 140 -0.37 4.39 3.59
CA ALA A 140 0.32 3.10 3.65
C ALA A 140 1.28 3.02 4.83
N LEU A 141 1.90 4.13 5.23
CA LEU A 141 2.76 4.21 6.40
C LEU A 141 1.97 3.91 7.69
N GLU A 142 0.76 4.45 7.83
CA GLU A 142 -0.15 4.14 8.94
C GLU A 142 -0.54 2.65 8.99
N ARG A 143 -0.62 1.99 7.83
CA ARG A 143 -0.97 0.57 7.69
C ARG A 143 0.24 -0.37 7.72
N ALA A 144 1.45 0.18 7.67
CA ALA A 144 2.68 -0.59 7.52
C ALA A 144 3.01 -1.46 8.75
N PRO A 145 2.82 -1.03 10.02
CA PRO A 145 3.21 -1.85 11.18
C PRO A 145 2.47 -3.18 11.33
N TYR A 146 1.38 -3.39 10.60
CA TYR A 146 0.49 -4.54 10.77
C TYR A 146 0.45 -5.36 9.49
N THR A 147 1.44 -6.24 9.36
CA THR A 147 1.61 -7.20 8.27
C THR A 147 1.00 -8.57 8.60
N GLY A 148 0.69 -9.38 7.58
CA GLY A 148 0.51 -10.82 7.66
C GLY A 148 -0.66 -11.34 8.49
N ALA A 149 -1.67 -10.50 8.77
CA ALA A 149 -2.74 -10.81 9.73
C ALA A 149 -2.20 -11.24 11.10
N TRP A 150 -1.06 -10.66 11.51
CA TRP A 150 -0.45 -10.97 12.81
C TRP A 150 -1.22 -10.24 13.92
N LEU A 151 -1.95 -11.01 14.73
CA LEU A 151 -2.63 -10.52 15.93
C LEU A 151 -2.02 -11.17 17.19
N PRO A 152 -1.67 -10.39 18.22
CA PRO A 152 -1.20 -10.94 19.49
C PRO A 152 -2.39 -11.59 20.20
N LEU A 153 -2.45 -12.92 20.15
CA LEU A 153 -3.46 -13.74 20.82
C LEU A 153 -2.84 -14.59 21.95
N PRO A 154 -3.60 -14.90 23.01
CA PRO A 154 -3.10 -15.63 24.17
C PRO A 154 -2.77 -17.11 23.89
N LYS A 155 -1.80 -17.65 24.64
CA LYS A 155 -1.33 -19.04 24.54
C LYS A 155 -2.20 -20.09 25.23
N ALA A 156 -3.12 -19.68 26.10
CA ALA A 156 -3.92 -20.61 26.87
C ALA A 156 -5.29 -19.99 27.14
N VAL A 157 -6.32 -20.49 26.47
CA VAL A 157 -7.70 -20.03 26.61
C VAL A 157 -8.64 -21.23 26.72
N ALA A 158 -9.50 -21.22 27.73
CA ALA A 158 -10.57 -22.20 27.85
C ALA A 158 -11.76 -21.81 26.97
N LEU A 159 -12.51 -22.79 26.49
CA LEU A 159 -13.75 -22.53 25.75
C LEU A 159 -14.70 -21.65 26.57
N GLY A 160 -15.27 -20.62 25.93
CA GLY A 160 -16.17 -19.64 26.55
C GLY A 160 -15.46 -18.52 27.32
N ALA A 161 -14.15 -18.62 27.57
CA ALA A 161 -13.40 -17.59 28.30
C ALA A 161 -13.26 -16.29 27.51
N SER A 162 -13.27 -15.17 28.22
CA SER A 162 -12.96 -13.85 27.66
C SER A 162 -11.51 -13.80 27.20
N ILE A 163 -11.26 -13.13 26.09
CA ILE A 163 -9.94 -12.94 25.50
C ILE A 163 -9.65 -11.45 25.52
N ASP A 164 -8.50 -11.09 26.09
CA ASP A 164 -7.95 -9.76 25.97
C ASP A 164 -7.23 -9.64 24.63
N VAL A 165 -7.74 -8.78 23.74
CA VAL A 165 -7.14 -8.48 22.43
C VAL A 165 -7.16 -6.99 22.26
N ASP A 166 -6.02 -6.42 21.87
CA ASP A 166 -5.92 -5.01 21.55
C ASP A 166 -6.82 -4.66 20.35
N ALA A 167 -7.84 -3.84 20.62
CA ALA A 167 -8.79 -3.38 19.61
C ALA A 167 -8.12 -2.53 18.53
N LEU A 168 -7.03 -1.82 18.86
CA LEU A 168 -6.25 -1.06 17.88
C LEU A 168 -5.49 -2.00 16.93
N ALA A 169 -4.89 -3.07 17.44
CA ALA A 169 -4.26 -4.08 16.60
C ALA A 169 -5.26 -4.67 15.58
N ILE A 170 -6.50 -4.95 16.01
CA ILE A 170 -7.57 -5.37 15.11
C ILE A 170 -7.90 -4.27 14.09
N ALA A 171 -8.11 -3.03 14.54
CA ALA A 171 -8.41 -1.88 13.68
C ALA A 171 -7.38 -1.71 12.56
N HIS A 172 -6.09 -1.81 12.90
CA HIS A 172 -5.01 -1.64 11.94
C HIS A 172 -4.88 -2.79 10.94
N VAL A 173 -5.04 -4.04 11.38
CA VAL A 173 -5.15 -5.20 10.48
C VAL A 173 -6.32 -5.04 9.51
N MET A 174 -7.37 -4.35 9.93
CA MET A 174 -8.54 -4.04 9.12
C MET A 174 -8.40 -2.74 8.31
N HIS A 175 -7.24 -2.09 8.35
CA HIS A 175 -6.97 -0.83 7.66
C HIS A 175 -7.93 0.31 8.04
N VAL A 176 -8.42 0.32 9.29
CA VAL A 176 -9.23 1.41 9.84
C VAL A 176 -8.30 2.57 10.20
N GLU A 177 -8.36 3.63 9.40
CA GLU A 177 -7.55 4.84 9.57
C GLU A 177 -8.05 5.68 10.76
N ASN A 178 -7.13 6.39 11.43
CA ASN A 178 -7.43 7.32 12.53
C ASN A 178 -8.18 6.68 13.72
N ALA A 179 -7.96 5.39 13.98
CA ALA A 179 -8.50 4.70 15.16
C ALA A 179 -7.98 5.35 16.45
N ARG A 180 -8.88 5.60 17.40
CA ARG A 180 -8.55 6.24 18.67
C ARG A 180 -8.25 5.22 19.76
N ALA A 181 -7.48 5.64 20.75
CA ALA A 181 -7.06 4.81 21.89
C ALA A 181 -8.19 4.29 22.79
N ASP A 182 -9.40 4.86 22.69
CA ASP A 182 -10.60 4.38 23.38
C ASP A 182 -11.36 3.28 22.62
N ALA A 183 -10.74 2.66 21.62
CA ALA A 183 -11.23 1.43 21.00
C ALA A 183 -11.35 0.29 22.03
N SER A 184 -12.34 -0.58 21.87
CA SER A 184 -12.58 -1.69 22.80
C SER A 184 -13.04 -2.96 22.08
N ALA A 185 -12.61 -4.10 22.61
CA ALA A 185 -12.97 -5.42 22.12
C ALA A 185 -13.40 -6.30 23.31
N LYS A 186 -14.54 -6.98 23.17
CA LYS A 186 -15.07 -7.94 24.15
C LYS A 186 -15.24 -9.28 23.46
N LEU A 187 -14.16 -10.03 23.37
CA LEU A 187 -14.10 -11.27 22.59
C LEU A 187 -14.03 -12.49 23.50
N ARG A 188 -14.51 -13.64 23.01
CA ARG A 188 -14.41 -14.93 23.69
C ARG A 188 -14.08 -16.06 22.72
N LEU A 189 -13.44 -17.12 23.22
CA LEU A 189 -13.28 -18.36 22.46
C LEU A 189 -14.64 -19.07 22.37
N ALA A 190 -15.30 -19.03 21.22
CA ALA A 190 -16.64 -19.59 21.05
C ALA A 190 -16.63 -21.07 20.69
N ALA A 191 -15.68 -21.52 19.89
CA ALA A 191 -15.58 -22.90 19.42
C ALA A 191 -14.16 -23.25 18.98
N VAL A 192 -13.83 -24.55 19.00
CA VAL A 192 -12.68 -25.13 18.29
C VAL A 192 -13.20 -26.35 17.55
N ASP A 193 -13.02 -26.40 16.23
CA ASP A 193 -13.51 -27.51 15.42
C ASP A 193 -12.55 -28.71 15.40
N ALA A 194 -12.98 -29.81 14.79
CA ALA A 194 -12.20 -31.04 14.68
C ALA A 194 -10.92 -30.89 13.83
N ALA A 195 -10.82 -29.84 13.01
CA ALA A 195 -9.62 -29.52 12.24
C ALA A 195 -8.65 -28.63 13.02
N GLY A 196 -8.98 -28.25 14.26
CA GLY A 196 -8.16 -27.37 15.08
C GLY A 196 -8.31 -25.90 14.73
N VAL A 197 -9.42 -25.49 14.10
CA VAL A 197 -9.71 -24.07 13.86
C VAL A 197 -10.50 -23.51 15.04
N ALA A 198 -9.88 -22.58 15.76
CA ALA A 198 -10.53 -21.82 16.82
C ALA A 198 -11.32 -20.64 16.25
N THR A 199 -12.52 -20.42 16.78
CA THR A 199 -13.39 -19.29 16.43
C THR A 199 -13.54 -18.39 17.65
N ILE A 200 -13.05 -17.17 17.54
CA ILE A 200 -13.17 -16.10 18.52
C ILE A 200 -14.26 -15.16 18.04
N THR A 201 -15.19 -14.76 18.91
CA THR A 201 -16.27 -13.84 18.52
C THR A 201 -16.66 -12.91 19.66
N GLY A 202 -17.21 -11.75 19.32
CA GLY A 202 -17.77 -10.81 20.28
C GLY A 202 -17.88 -9.41 19.72
N ASP A 203 -18.08 -8.44 20.60
CA ASP A 203 -18.30 -7.04 20.21
C ASP A 203 -16.98 -6.32 20.02
N LEU A 204 -16.90 -5.51 18.95
CA LEU A 204 -15.78 -4.63 18.65
C LEU A 204 -16.30 -3.22 18.37
N VAL A 205 -15.71 -2.24 19.04
CA VAL A 205 -16.03 -0.82 18.88
C VAL A 205 -14.74 -0.06 18.60
N ILE A 206 -14.66 0.58 17.42
CA ILE A 206 -13.51 1.39 17.01
C ILE A 206 -14.00 2.81 16.67
N PRO A 207 -13.80 3.78 17.57
CA PRO A 207 -13.98 5.19 17.27
C PRO A 207 -12.84 5.70 16.39
N THR A 208 -13.18 6.48 15.37
CA THR A 208 -12.23 7.11 14.44
C THR A 208 -12.47 8.62 14.42
N ALA A 209 -11.39 9.40 14.48
CA ALA A 209 -11.47 10.86 14.39
C ALA A 209 -10.17 11.43 13.85
N ARG A 210 -10.27 12.31 12.86
CA ARG A 210 -9.09 13.01 12.32
C ARG A 210 -8.77 14.22 13.19
N ALA A 211 -7.48 14.45 13.45
CA ALA A 211 -7.04 15.55 14.30
C ALA A 211 -7.57 16.91 13.79
N GLY A 212 -8.23 17.67 14.66
CA GLY A 212 -8.80 18.98 14.33
C GLY A 212 -10.13 18.94 13.57
N GLU A 213 -10.71 17.76 13.31
CA GLU A 213 -12.03 17.64 12.68
C GLU A 213 -13.13 17.40 13.74
N PRO A 214 -14.29 18.06 13.63
CA PRO A 214 -15.39 17.94 14.61
C PRO A 214 -16.19 16.64 14.46
N LEU A 215 -15.90 15.84 13.43
CA LEU A 215 -16.62 14.61 13.10
C LEU A 215 -15.93 13.39 13.71
N VAL A 216 -16.70 12.57 14.42
CA VAL A 216 -16.29 11.26 14.92
C VAL A 216 -17.13 10.20 14.22
N VAL A 217 -16.49 9.13 13.78
CA VAL A 217 -17.16 7.94 13.24
C VAL A 217 -16.86 6.75 14.15
N THR A 218 -17.89 6.21 14.78
CA THR A 218 -17.80 5.05 15.66
C THR A 218 -18.30 3.82 14.92
N HIS A 219 -17.39 2.91 14.62
CA HIS A 219 -17.74 1.61 14.03
C HIS A 219 -18.00 0.63 15.17
N ALA A 220 -19.19 0.04 15.23
CA ALA A 220 -19.56 -0.93 16.25
C ALA A 220 -20.24 -2.14 15.61
N GLY A 221 -19.86 -3.33 16.03
CA GLY A 221 -20.41 -4.55 15.43
C GLY A 221 -19.83 -5.83 16.02
N THR A 222 -20.25 -6.95 15.46
CA THR A 222 -19.77 -8.28 15.86
C THR A 222 -18.53 -8.64 15.06
N CYS A 223 -17.42 -8.85 15.75
CA CYS A 223 -16.17 -9.33 15.17
C CYS A 223 -16.05 -10.84 15.34
N THR A 224 -15.54 -11.52 14.31
CA THR A 224 -15.20 -12.93 14.32
C THR A 224 -13.79 -13.13 13.79
N ILE A 225 -12.94 -13.80 14.57
CA ILE A 225 -11.56 -14.13 14.20
C ILE A 225 -11.44 -15.66 14.19
N ARG A 226 -10.90 -16.23 13.11
CA ARG A 226 -10.60 -17.65 13.03
C ARG A 226 -9.10 -17.88 12.98
N VAL A 227 -8.65 -18.81 13.80
CA VAL A 227 -7.24 -19.13 14.01
C VAL A 227 -7.04 -20.62 13.73
N ASP A 228 -6.11 -20.94 12.83
CA ASP A 228 -5.58 -22.29 12.70
C ASP A 228 -4.60 -22.52 13.86
N THR A 229 -5.03 -23.30 14.86
CA THR A 229 -4.24 -23.54 16.08
C THR A 229 -3.05 -24.45 15.84
N ALA A 230 -3.06 -25.28 14.78
CA ALA A 230 -1.92 -26.11 14.42
C ALA A 230 -0.81 -25.29 13.74
N ARG A 231 -1.20 -24.29 12.94
CA ARG A 231 -0.25 -23.40 12.25
C ARG A 231 0.07 -22.13 13.03
N HIS A 232 -0.69 -21.84 14.09
CA HIS A 232 -0.59 -20.59 14.85
C HIS A 232 -0.75 -19.36 13.95
N LYS A 233 -1.82 -19.33 13.14
CA LYS A 233 -2.11 -18.26 12.17
C LYS A 233 -3.56 -17.82 12.22
N VAL A 234 -3.80 -16.52 12.12
CA VAL A 234 -5.11 -15.98 11.72
C VAL A 234 -5.35 -16.36 10.27
N ILE A 235 -6.49 -16.98 9.97
CA ILE A 235 -6.88 -17.37 8.61
C ILE A 235 -8.03 -16.53 8.08
N GLU A 236 -8.84 -15.96 8.98
CA GLU A 236 -10.02 -15.16 8.64
C GLU A 236 -10.36 -14.18 9.76
N LEU A 237 -10.76 -12.97 9.36
CA LEU A 237 -11.35 -11.97 10.24
C LEU A 237 -12.58 -11.38 9.54
N ARG A 238 -13.71 -11.32 10.25
CA ARG A 238 -14.94 -10.66 9.78
C ARG A 238 -15.44 -9.69 10.82
N TRP A 239 -15.99 -8.57 10.36
CA TRP A 239 -16.63 -7.59 11.22
C TRP A 239 -17.78 -6.93 10.48
N ASP A 240 -18.98 -7.14 11.02
CA ASP A 240 -20.20 -6.64 10.45
C ASP A 240 -20.94 -5.82 11.51
N GLY A 241 -21.46 -4.67 11.12
CA GLY A 241 -22.08 -3.75 12.06
C GLY A 241 -22.46 -2.43 11.44
N ASP A 242 -22.50 -1.40 12.28
CA ASP A 242 -22.90 -0.06 11.89
C ASP A 242 -21.82 0.96 12.26
N ALA A 243 -21.56 1.89 11.34
CA ALA A 243 -20.75 3.07 11.58
C ALA A 243 -21.69 4.24 11.89
N GLU A 244 -21.60 4.73 13.12
CA GLU A 244 -22.32 5.90 13.59
C GLU A 244 -21.47 7.15 13.38
N VAL A 245 -21.96 8.06 12.55
CA VAL A 245 -21.34 9.36 12.31
C VAL A 245 -21.99 10.36 13.25
N ALA A 246 -21.18 11.05 14.05
CA ALA A 246 -21.65 12.11 14.92
C ALA A 246 -20.61 13.24 15.00
N GLY A 247 -21.06 14.48 14.82
CA GLY A 247 -20.22 15.63 15.08
C GLY A 247 -20.97 16.94 14.89
N ALA A 248 -20.52 17.97 15.59
CA ALA A 248 -21.09 19.30 15.50
C ALA A 248 -19.98 20.36 15.65
N ASP A 249 -20.06 21.41 14.84
CA ASP A 249 -19.32 22.65 15.02
C ASP A 249 -20.26 23.86 15.03
N ALA A 250 -19.72 25.08 15.03
CA ALA A 250 -20.50 26.32 15.09
C ALA A 250 -21.46 26.51 13.89
N SER A 251 -21.27 25.77 12.80
CA SER A 251 -21.95 25.97 11.52
C SER A 251 -22.66 24.71 10.98
N LEU A 252 -22.36 23.53 11.53
CA LEU A 252 -22.78 22.25 10.98
C LEU A 252 -23.00 21.19 12.06
N THR A 253 -24.02 20.36 11.89
CA THR A 253 -24.20 19.08 12.61
C THR A 253 -24.29 17.96 11.60
N ALA A 254 -23.58 16.85 11.83
CA ALA A 254 -23.71 15.63 11.03
C ALA A 254 -24.16 14.46 11.91
N SER A 255 -25.10 13.67 11.39
CA SER A 255 -25.56 12.43 12.01
C SER A 255 -25.91 11.38 10.97
N GLY A 256 -25.48 10.14 11.16
CA GLY A 256 -25.85 9.06 10.26
C GLY A 256 -25.50 7.70 10.84
N LYS A 257 -26.19 6.66 10.36
CA LYS A 257 -25.90 5.27 10.70
C LYS A 257 -25.73 4.49 9.41
N LEU A 258 -24.55 3.93 9.22
CA LEU A 258 -24.10 3.35 7.96
C LEU A 258 -23.73 1.88 8.18
N PRO A 259 -24.50 0.90 7.68
CA PRO A 259 -24.07 -0.49 7.73
C PRO A 259 -22.73 -0.67 7.00
N PHE A 260 -21.86 -1.47 7.60
CA PHE A 260 -20.58 -1.85 7.00
C PHE A 260 -20.33 -3.35 7.12
N GLU A 261 -19.52 -3.85 6.20
CA GLU A 261 -19.01 -5.22 6.17
C GLU A 261 -17.49 -5.15 5.97
N PHE A 262 -16.74 -5.84 6.82
CA PHE A 262 -15.32 -6.07 6.63
C PHE A 262 -15.02 -7.56 6.64
N ALA A 263 -14.21 -8.01 5.68
CA ALA A 263 -13.68 -9.36 5.65
C ALA A 263 -12.20 -9.34 5.27
N LEU A 264 -11.39 -10.11 6.00
CA LEU A 264 -10.00 -10.39 5.68
C LEU A 264 -9.77 -11.89 5.70
N THR A 265 -9.00 -12.39 4.74
CA THR A 265 -8.57 -13.79 4.66
C THR A 265 -7.07 -13.84 4.46
N ALA A 266 -6.43 -14.81 5.09
CA ALA A 266 -5.00 -15.08 4.94
C ALA A 266 -4.80 -16.49 4.38
N THR A 267 -4.03 -16.59 3.30
CA THR A 267 -3.72 -17.84 2.61
C THR A 267 -2.22 -18.02 2.50
N PHE A 268 -1.78 -19.28 2.50
CA PHE A 268 -0.38 -19.68 2.65
C PHE A 268 0.00 -20.69 1.56
N GLY A 269 1.30 -20.83 1.28
CA GLY A 269 1.83 -21.81 0.31
C GLY A 269 1.63 -21.35 -1.14
N GLU A 270 1.30 -22.29 -2.02
CA GLU A 270 1.24 -22.06 -3.49
C GLU A 270 0.42 -20.83 -3.91
N PRO A 271 -0.78 -20.53 -3.34
CA PRO A 271 -1.51 -19.32 -3.70
C PRO A 271 -0.73 -18.03 -3.41
N ALA A 272 -0.01 -17.98 -2.29
CA ALA A 272 0.79 -16.83 -1.90
C ALA A 272 2.05 -16.69 -2.75
N GLU A 273 2.72 -17.81 -3.06
CA GLU A 273 3.88 -17.83 -3.97
C GLU A 273 3.51 -17.40 -5.39
N LYS A 274 2.37 -17.88 -5.91
CA LYS A 274 1.85 -17.48 -7.22
C LYS A 274 1.50 -16.00 -7.26
N ALA A 275 0.90 -15.48 -6.20
CA ALA A 275 0.58 -14.05 -6.07
C ALA A 275 1.86 -13.20 -6.02
N LEU A 276 2.88 -13.65 -5.29
CA LEU A 276 4.19 -12.98 -5.21
C LEU A 276 4.92 -12.91 -6.56
N ALA A 277 4.75 -13.95 -7.40
CA ALA A 277 5.35 -14.03 -8.72
C ALA A 277 4.65 -13.15 -9.79
N GLN A 278 3.51 -12.53 -9.47
CA GLN A 278 2.79 -11.69 -10.44
C GLN A 278 3.60 -10.46 -10.82
N LYS A 279 3.64 -10.17 -12.12
CA LYS A 279 4.32 -8.98 -12.64
C LYS A 279 3.44 -7.76 -12.46
N PRO A 280 4.00 -6.63 -11.99
CA PRO A 280 3.29 -5.37 -11.92
C PRO A 280 2.86 -4.90 -13.32
N VAL A 281 1.69 -4.27 -13.38
CA VAL A 281 1.24 -3.48 -14.54
C VAL A 281 1.57 -2.03 -14.25
N TYR A 282 2.07 -1.27 -15.23
CA TYR A 282 2.47 0.13 -15.05
C TYR A 282 1.65 1.08 -15.91
N ARG A 283 1.01 2.06 -15.29
CA ARG A 283 0.31 3.16 -15.92
C ARG A 283 1.28 4.19 -16.45
N GLU A 284 0.77 4.98 -17.36
CA GLU A 284 1.41 6.22 -17.79
C GLU A 284 1.17 7.31 -16.74
N CYS A 285 2.24 8.03 -16.41
CA CYS A 285 2.24 9.18 -15.52
C CYS A 285 2.61 10.42 -16.35
N ASP A 286 1.73 11.42 -16.34
CA ASP A 286 2.01 12.73 -16.91
C ASP A 286 3.07 13.42 -16.03
N LEU A 287 4.17 13.82 -16.66
CA LEU A 287 5.30 14.50 -16.07
C LEU A 287 5.46 15.84 -16.75
N VAL A 288 5.86 16.86 -16.00
CA VAL A 288 6.11 18.20 -16.52
C VAL A 288 7.59 18.54 -16.36
N PHE A 289 8.21 18.94 -17.46
CA PHE A 289 9.51 19.58 -17.49
C PHE A 289 9.30 21.10 -17.61
N GLU A 290 9.17 21.74 -16.45
CA GLU A 290 8.74 23.14 -16.29
C GLU A 290 9.57 24.12 -17.12
N ARG A 291 10.89 23.93 -17.17
CA ARG A 291 11.82 24.79 -17.90
C ARG A 291 11.45 24.95 -19.37
N ALA A 292 10.99 23.87 -20.00
CA ALA A 292 10.60 23.83 -21.40
C ALA A 292 9.09 23.97 -21.61
N LYS A 293 8.31 24.12 -20.52
CA LYS A 293 6.85 23.96 -20.52
C LYS A 293 6.43 22.70 -21.30
N LEU A 294 7.14 21.60 -21.09
CA LEU A 294 6.93 20.37 -21.83
C LEU A 294 6.30 19.34 -20.91
N ALA A 295 5.17 18.77 -21.32
CA ALA A 295 4.61 17.58 -20.69
C ALA A 295 4.95 16.34 -21.53
N LEU A 296 5.20 15.24 -20.83
CA LEU A 296 5.43 13.91 -21.39
C LEU A 296 4.76 12.87 -20.50
N ALA A 297 4.51 11.68 -21.04
CA ALA A 297 4.02 10.54 -20.28
C ALA A 297 5.10 9.46 -20.22
N LEU A 298 5.44 9.02 -19.01
CA LEU A 298 6.31 7.86 -18.79
C LEU A 298 5.60 6.84 -17.90
N PRO A 299 5.92 5.54 -18.03
CA PRO A 299 5.44 4.55 -17.08
C PRO A 299 5.78 4.93 -15.63
N SER A 300 4.91 4.61 -14.68
CA SER A 300 5.06 4.91 -13.25
C SER A 300 6.30 4.32 -12.57
N HIS A 301 7.07 3.48 -13.27
CA HIS A 301 8.38 3.00 -12.80
C HIS A 301 9.54 3.93 -13.17
N PHE A 302 9.30 5.06 -13.85
CA PHE A 302 10.30 6.10 -14.12
C PHE A 302 10.27 7.17 -13.04
N PHE A 303 11.41 7.39 -12.39
CA PHE A 303 11.59 8.36 -11.31
C PHE A 303 12.53 9.47 -11.76
N ALA A 304 12.32 10.70 -11.30
CA ALA A 304 13.33 11.73 -11.47
C ALA A 304 14.61 11.28 -10.75
N ALA A 305 15.72 11.19 -11.49
CA ALA A 305 17.03 10.98 -10.90
C ALA A 305 17.59 12.35 -10.48
N ASP A 306 18.41 12.37 -9.42
CA ASP A 306 19.00 13.61 -8.87
C ASP A 306 19.42 14.54 -10.00
N GLU A 307 18.90 15.76 -9.95
CA GLU A 307 19.21 16.83 -10.89
C GLU A 307 20.73 16.99 -10.89
N GLY A 308 21.37 16.69 -12.02
CA GLY A 308 22.75 17.10 -12.21
C GLY A 308 22.86 18.62 -11.97
N LYS A 309 24.08 19.12 -11.78
CA LYS A 309 24.31 20.56 -11.59
C LYS A 309 23.78 21.47 -12.72
N ASP A 310 23.30 20.90 -13.82
CA ASP A 310 22.74 21.60 -14.97
C ASP A 310 21.21 21.71 -14.83
N PRO A 311 20.67 22.89 -14.49
CA PRO A 311 19.22 23.11 -14.33
C PRO A 311 18.44 22.98 -15.65
N ASP A 312 19.13 22.97 -16.80
CA ASP A 312 18.50 22.76 -18.10
C ASP A 312 18.34 21.28 -18.46
N VAL A 313 18.73 20.36 -17.56
CA VAL A 313 18.64 18.91 -17.75
C VAL A 313 17.67 18.28 -16.75
N ARG A 314 16.75 17.46 -17.26
CA ARG A 314 15.91 16.57 -16.46
C ARG A 314 16.21 15.12 -16.81
N LEU A 315 16.50 14.30 -15.80
CA LEU A 315 16.78 12.87 -15.98
C LEU A 315 15.69 12.05 -15.30
N TYR A 316 15.17 11.05 -16.01
CA TYR A 316 14.29 10.03 -15.47
C TYR A 316 14.95 8.66 -15.57
N ARG A 317 14.88 7.87 -14.51
CA ARG A 317 15.45 6.52 -14.41
C ARG A 317 14.35 5.51 -14.15
N SER A 318 14.38 4.40 -14.90
CA SER A 318 13.55 3.23 -14.63
C SER A 318 14.01 2.48 -13.37
N ALA A 319 13.11 2.20 -12.44
CA ALA A 319 13.40 1.40 -11.23
C ALA A 319 13.34 -0.11 -11.45
N VAL A 320 12.68 -0.60 -12.50
CA VAL A 320 12.54 -2.05 -12.75
C VAL A 320 13.78 -2.69 -13.35
N GLU A 321 14.60 -1.91 -14.03
CA GLU A 321 15.77 -2.43 -14.74
C GLU A 321 17.04 -2.50 -13.87
N GLY A 322 16.93 -2.05 -12.62
CA GLY A 322 18.02 -2.06 -11.64
C GLY A 322 19.15 -1.07 -11.96
N ALA A 323 20.01 -0.83 -10.97
CA ALA A 323 21.12 0.10 -11.11
C ALA A 323 22.20 -0.35 -12.11
N GLN A 324 22.30 -1.67 -12.35
CA GLN A 324 23.33 -2.29 -13.20
C GLN A 324 22.94 -2.34 -14.68
N ALA A 325 21.67 -2.12 -15.01
CA ALA A 325 21.20 -2.09 -16.40
C ALA A 325 20.23 -0.93 -16.64
N PRO A 326 20.65 0.33 -16.40
CA PRO A 326 19.74 1.46 -16.38
C PRO A 326 19.04 1.65 -17.74
N LEU A 327 17.76 2.01 -17.66
CA LEU A 327 17.00 2.62 -18.73
C LEU A 327 16.70 4.06 -18.31
N LEU A 328 17.28 5.03 -19.01
CA LEU A 328 17.16 6.46 -18.69
C LEU A 328 16.48 7.23 -19.81
N VAL A 329 15.79 8.29 -19.42
CA VAL A 329 15.29 9.34 -20.32
C VAL A 329 15.87 10.67 -19.86
N GLU A 330 16.69 11.29 -20.69
CA GLU A 330 17.23 12.63 -20.46
C GLU A 330 16.48 13.64 -21.35
N LEU A 331 16.05 14.74 -20.76
CA LEU A 331 15.51 15.90 -21.44
C LEU A 331 16.48 17.07 -21.22
N LYS A 332 16.86 17.76 -22.30
CA LYS A 332 17.62 19.00 -22.22
C LYS A 332 17.00 20.06 -23.11
N ALA A 333 16.58 21.17 -22.51
CA ALA A 333 16.07 22.31 -23.26
C ALA A 333 17.19 23.30 -23.58
N PHE A 334 17.08 23.98 -24.71
CA PHE A 334 18.00 25.07 -25.06
C PHE A 334 17.29 26.13 -25.88
N ASP A 335 17.57 27.38 -25.54
CA ASP A 335 17.10 28.57 -26.25
C ASP A 335 17.91 28.73 -27.54
N ILE A 336 17.24 29.11 -28.63
CA ILE A 336 17.88 29.34 -29.94
C ILE A 336 17.88 30.81 -30.34
N ALA A 337 17.43 31.73 -29.49
CA ALA A 337 17.47 33.18 -29.70
C ALA A 337 16.92 33.62 -31.08
N LYS A 338 15.84 32.98 -31.54
CA LYS A 338 15.21 33.17 -32.87
C LYS A 338 16.04 32.70 -34.08
N ALA A 339 17.11 31.92 -33.86
CA ALA A 339 17.79 31.23 -34.96
C ALA A 339 16.83 30.26 -35.67
N ASP A 340 17.13 29.97 -36.93
CA ASP A 340 16.37 28.99 -37.70
C ASP A 340 16.45 27.60 -37.05
N GLN A 341 15.30 27.06 -36.64
CA GLN A 341 15.21 25.78 -35.93
C GLN A 341 15.86 24.64 -36.72
N THR A 342 15.66 24.62 -38.04
CA THR A 342 16.20 23.57 -38.92
C THR A 342 17.72 23.61 -38.93
N ALA A 343 18.30 24.80 -39.10
CA ALA A 343 19.75 25.00 -39.07
C ALA A 343 20.37 24.58 -37.73
N VAL A 344 19.73 24.90 -36.60
CA VAL A 344 20.22 24.50 -35.27
C VAL A 344 20.12 22.98 -35.07
N ILE A 345 19.03 22.34 -35.53
CA ILE A 345 18.88 20.87 -35.49
C ILE A 345 19.98 20.20 -36.33
N GLU A 346 20.24 20.68 -37.55
CA GLU A 346 21.31 20.16 -38.40
C GLU A 346 22.70 20.35 -37.79
N ALA A 347 22.95 21.50 -37.17
CA ALA A 347 24.21 21.77 -36.47
C ALA A 347 24.40 20.82 -35.28
N ALA A 348 23.34 20.57 -34.50
CA ALA A 348 23.39 19.62 -33.38
C ALA A 348 23.67 18.19 -33.86
N MET A 349 23.01 17.75 -34.94
CA MET A 349 23.27 16.43 -35.53
C MET A 349 24.68 16.33 -36.13
N LYS A 350 25.17 17.40 -36.78
CA LYS A 350 26.54 17.46 -37.29
C LYS A 350 27.56 17.34 -36.16
N ALA A 351 27.37 18.05 -35.05
CA ALA A 351 28.25 17.97 -33.89
C ALA A 351 28.32 16.55 -33.31
N MET A 352 27.22 15.81 -33.33
CA MET A 352 27.21 14.40 -32.93
C MET A 352 27.96 13.51 -33.94
N ARG A 353 27.72 13.67 -35.25
CA ARG A 353 28.44 12.91 -36.29
C ARG A 353 29.95 13.09 -36.24
N ASP A 354 30.39 14.32 -35.95
CA ASP A 354 31.81 14.66 -35.90
C ASP A 354 32.49 14.18 -34.60
N ASN A 355 31.72 13.71 -33.62
CA ASN A 355 32.26 13.17 -32.39
C ASN A 355 32.85 11.77 -32.62
N LYS A 356 34.18 11.67 -32.55
CA LYS A 356 34.92 10.41 -32.76
C LYS A 356 34.72 9.37 -31.65
N SER A 357 34.11 9.74 -30.52
CA SER A 357 33.84 8.81 -29.42
C SER A 357 32.55 8.01 -29.61
N LEU A 358 31.78 8.25 -30.69
CA LEU A 358 30.53 7.55 -30.95
C LEU A 358 30.49 6.94 -32.36
N GLU A 359 29.74 5.86 -32.49
CA GLU A 359 29.44 5.21 -33.76
C GLU A 359 27.98 5.48 -34.11
N VAL A 360 27.73 6.26 -35.17
CA VAL A 360 26.37 6.53 -35.64
C VAL A 360 25.85 5.31 -36.40
N LEU A 361 24.76 4.71 -35.92
CA LEU A 361 24.12 3.56 -36.53
C LEU A 361 23.02 3.97 -37.52
N GLU A 362 22.28 5.03 -37.20
CA GLU A 362 21.15 5.51 -38.01
C GLU A 362 20.91 7.00 -37.74
N GLU A 363 20.60 7.75 -38.78
CA GLU A 363 20.04 9.10 -38.67
C GLU A 363 18.83 9.19 -39.59
N ARG A 364 17.72 9.72 -39.08
CA ARG A 364 16.51 9.93 -39.87
C ARG A 364 15.71 11.14 -39.41
N ALA A 365 14.85 11.61 -40.30
CA ALA A 365 13.83 12.59 -39.94
C ALA A 365 12.90 12.02 -38.86
N GLU A 366 12.50 12.87 -37.92
CA GLU A 366 11.60 12.51 -36.83
C GLU A 366 10.48 13.55 -36.75
N SER A 367 9.27 13.12 -36.39
CA SER A 367 8.11 14.02 -36.33
C SER A 367 7.27 13.70 -35.10
N SER A 368 7.01 14.71 -34.27
CA SER A 368 6.19 14.60 -33.07
C SER A 368 5.10 15.68 -33.05
N ALA A 369 4.29 15.70 -32.01
CA ALA A 369 3.34 16.80 -31.78
C ALA A 369 4.04 18.16 -31.59
N LEU A 370 5.34 18.17 -31.28
CA LEU A 370 6.12 19.41 -31.17
C LEU A 370 6.61 19.92 -32.53
N GLY A 371 6.58 19.10 -33.58
CA GLY A 371 7.07 19.46 -34.92
C GLY A 371 8.05 18.45 -35.51
N LYS A 372 8.73 18.88 -36.58
CA LYS A 372 9.72 18.07 -37.31
C LYS A 372 11.12 18.31 -36.77
N GLY A 373 11.87 17.23 -36.56
CA GLY A 373 13.27 17.28 -36.18
C GLY A 373 14.01 16.06 -36.71
N LYS A 374 15.02 15.61 -35.97
CA LYS A 374 15.82 14.45 -36.35
C LYS A 374 16.02 13.50 -35.17
N LEU A 375 16.07 12.21 -35.47
CA LEU A 375 16.46 11.13 -34.57
C LEU A 375 17.80 10.56 -35.03
N MET A 376 18.69 10.31 -34.08
CA MET A 376 19.95 9.64 -34.27
C MET A 376 20.05 8.46 -33.30
N ARG A 377 20.39 7.30 -33.84
CA ARG A 377 20.76 6.10 -33.09
C ARG A 377 22.27 5.93 -33.19
N TYR A 378 22.92 5.74 -32.05
CA TYR A 378 24.37 5.64 -31.99
C TYR A 378 24.82 4.75 -30.83
N VAL A 379 26.07 4.30 -30.88
CA VAL A 379 26.73 3.57 -29.81
C VAL A 379 27.83 4.45 -29.23
N VAL A 380 27.94 4.49 -27.91
CA VAL A 380 29.07 5.11 -27.18
C VAL A 380 29.38 4.22 -25.99
N ASP A 381 30.66 3.94 -25.77
CA ASP A 381 31.14 3.04 -24.71
C ASP A 381 30.45 1.65 -24.70
N GLY A 382 30.06 1.15 -25.88
CA GLY A 382 29.36 -0.14 -26.04
C GLY A 382 27.86 -0.10 -25.75
N GLU A 383 27.29 1.06 -25.40
CA GLU A 383 25.86 1.23 -25.10
C GLU A 383 25.13 1.94 -26.25
N GLU A 384 23.99 1.38 -26.66
CA GLU A 384 23.14 1.97 -27.68
C GLU A 384 22.28 3.09 -27.07
N GLN A 385 22.24 4.24 -27.74
CA GLN A 385 21.46 5.41 -27.34
C GLN A 385 20.62 5.92 -28.50
N TRP A 386 19.44 6.43 -28.17
CA TRP A 386 18.56 7.10 -29.11
C TRP A 386 18.46 8.56 -28.70
N MET A 387 18.80 9.49 -29.58
CA MET A 387 18.69 10.92 -29.33
C MET A 387 17.86 11.57 -30.42
N ALA A 388 16.85 12.34 -30.05
CA ALA A 388 16.24 13.29 -30.97
C ALA A 388 16.46 14.73 -30.56
N VAL A 389 16.49 15.60 -31.55
CA VAL A 389 16.37 17.05 -31.36
C VAL A 389 15.08 17.47 -32.06
N LEU A 390 14.17 18.07 -31.29
CA LEU A 390 12.84 18.46 -31.72
C LEU A 390 12.59 19.94 -31.39
N PRO A 391 11.71 20.62 -32.15
CA PRO A 391 11.21 21.93 -31.74
C PRO A 391 10.53 21.87 -30.37
N CYS A 392 10.55 22.96 -29.62
CA CYS A 392 9.88 23.10 -28.33
C CYS A 392 9.33 24.53 -28.19
N GLY A 393 8.33 24.87 -29.00
CA GLY A 393 7.85 26.24 -29.17
C GLY A 393 8.66 27.00 -30.23
N GLU A 394 8.49 28.32 -30.30
CA GLU A 394 9.09 29.15 -31.36
C GLU A 394 10.59 29.42 -31.12
N HIS A 395 11.00 29.51 -29.86
CA HIS A 395 12.34 30.00 -29.49
C HIS A 395 13.17 28.97 -28.71
N ALA A 396 12.75 27.71 -28.67
CA ALA A 396 13.50 26.67 -27.99
C ALA A 396 13.46 25.35 -28.75
N LEU A 397 14.48 24.53 -28.49
CA LEU A 397 14.55 23.14 -28.91
C LEU A 397 14.64 22.25 -27.67
N ILE A 398 14.23 21.00 -27.83
CA ILE A 398 14.42 19.95 -26.84
C ILE A 398 15.30 18.85 -27.43
N ARG A 399 16.35 18.47 -26.69
CA ARG A 399 17.06 17.22 -26.89
C ARG A 399 16.49 16.18 -25.95
N ILE A 400 16.09 15.05 -26.52
CA ILE A 400 15.58 13.90 -25.77
C ILE A 400 16.54 12.76 -26.02
N LYS A 401 17.10 12.17 -24.97
CA LYS A 401 17.89 10.93 -25.07
C LYS A 401 17.19 9.81 -24.34
N VAL A 402 17.17 8.63 -24.94
CA VAL A 402 16.85 7.37 -24.27
C VAL A 402 18.12 6.54 -24.26
N LEU A 403 18.60 6.25 -23.05
CA LEU A 403 19.79 5.43 -22.79
C LEU A 403 19.32 4.06 -22.30
N ALA A 404 19.90 2.98 -22.82
CA ALA A 404 19.75 1.68 -22.21
C ALA A 404 21.10 0.98 -22.16
N ALA A 405 21.41 0.38 -21.02
CA ALA A 405 22.51 -0.57 -20.94
C ALA A 405 22.31 -1.73 -21.93
N ALA A 406 23.40 -2.42 -22.29
CA ALA A 406 23.39 -3.47 -23.30
C ALA A 406 22.31 -4.56 -23.07
N ALA A 407 22.05 -4.92 -21.81
CA ALA A 407 21.02 -5.89 -21.42
C ALA A 407 19.59 -5.44 -21.79
N ASN A 408 19.37 -4.13 -21.89
CA ASN A 408 18.06 -3.49 -22.04
C ASN A 408 17.87 -2.76 -23.37
N LYS A 409 18.80 -2.91 -24.32
CA LYS A 409 18.69 -2.31 -25.67
C LYS A 409 17.37 -2.59 -26.38
N LYS A 410 16.76 -3.76 -26.15
CA LYS A 410 15.47 -4.17 -26.74
C LYS A 410 14.30 -3.26 -26.31
N LEU A 411 14.45 -2.51 -25.22
CA LEU A 411 13.43 -1.61 -24.68
C LEU A 411 13.47 -0.22 -25.36
N LEU A 412 14.56 0.15 -26.02
CA LEU A 412 14.74 1.48 -26.63
C LEU A 412 13.61 1.85 -27.61
N PRO A 413 13.21 0.99 -28.57
CA PRO A 413 12.18 1.37 -29.55
C PRO A 413 10.81 1.60 -28.90
N GLY A 414 10.43 0.74 -27.94
CA GLY A 414 9.17 0.84 -27.23
C GLY A 414 9.09 2.08 -26.34
N THR A 415 10.17 2.36 -25.60
CA THR A 415 10.29 3.57 -24.77
C THR A 415 10.26 4.83 -25.62
N TRP A 416 11.00 4.87 -26.73
CA TRP A 416 11.00 5.99 -27.67
C TRP A 416 9.61 6.26 -28.24
N SER A 417 8.95 5.21 -28.76
CA SER A 417 7.63 5.34 -29.38
C SER A 417 6.59 5.91 -28.42
N LYS A 418 6.58 5.45 -27.16
CA LYS A 418 5.67 5.96 -26.13
C LYS A 418 5.97 7.42 -25.79
N LEU A 419 7.23 7.71 -25.48
CA LEU A 419 7.66 9.06 -25.12
C LEU A 419 7.27 10.05 -26.23
N LYS A 420 7.68 9.76 -27.46
CA LYS A 420 7.39 10.58 -28.63
C LYS A 420 5.89 10.85 -28.81
N GLY A 421 5.05 9.83 -28.62
CA GLY A 421 3.60 9.95 -28.75
C GLY A 421 2.93 10.81 -27.66
N SER A 422 3.63 11.04 -26.53
CA SER A 422 3.09 11.73 -25.36
C SER A 422 3.50 13.21 -25.24
N LEU A 423 4.47 13.67 -26.04
CA LEU A 423 5.03 15.02 -25.93
C LEU A 423 3.97 16.08 -26.25
N LYS A 424 3.80 17.06 -25.37
CA LYS A 424 2.89 18.21 -25.57
C LYS A 424 3.40 19.45 -24.85
N LEU A 425 3.21 20.63 -25.44
CA LEU A 425 3.47 21.89 -24.74
C LEU A 425 2.38 22.17 -23.71
N VAL A 426 2.78 22.61 -22.52
CA VAL A 426 1.91 23.14 -21.47
C VAL A 426 1.65 24.61 -21.78
N LYS A 427 0.38 24.99 -21.80
CA LYS A 427 -0.06 26.36 -22.13
C LYS A 427 0.28 27.35 -21.02
#